data_AF-A0A2H6MV86-F1
#
_entry.id   AF-A0A2H6MV86-F1
#
_cell.length_a   1.000
_cell.length_b   1.000
_cell.length_c   1.000
_cell.angle_alpha   90.00
_cell.angle_beta   90.00
_cell.angle_gamma   90.00
#
_symmetry.space_group_name_H-M   'P 1'
#
loop_
_entity.id
_entity.type
_entity.pdbx_description
1 polymer ?
#
loop_
_entity_poly.entity_id
_entity_poly.type
_entity_poly.pdbx_seq_one_letter_code
_entity_poly.pdbx_strand_id
1 'polypeptide(L)'
;MGAHKTIVKNETEMHDFIETTFIEYLQDLDENNQRNFIESFLVRQKQENMKMVHGGYFHNENLIGVVNDLFGAGTDTMGNTLRWAILLMMKYPEIQSKVQAEIAREIGDIQPRTDHRAKMPYTDAVIHECQ
;
A
#
# COMPACT_ATOMS: atom_id res chain seq x y z
N MET A 1 -8.61 22.40 -20.73
CA MET A 1 -8.38 22.49 -19.26
C MET A 1 -6.90 22.26 -19.03
N GLY A 2 -6.22 23.05 -18.19
CA GLY A 2 -4.77 22.89 -17.95
C GLY A 2 -4.47 21.78 -16.95
N ALA A 3 -3.23 21.25 -16.97
CA ALA A 3 -2.79 20.15 -16.10
C ALA A 3 -3.08 20.40 -14.60
N HIS A 4 -2.91 21.64 -14.12
CA HIS A 4 -3.23 22.02 -12.74
C HIS A 4 -4.70 21.78 -12.35
N LYS A 5 -5.65 22.01 -13.28
CA LYS A 5 -7.08 21.78 -13.00
C LYS A 5 -7.39 20.30 -12.87
N THR A 6 -6.70 19.47 -13.65
CA THR A 6 -6.83 18.01 -13.57
C THR A 6 -6.25 17.48 -12.27
N ILE A 7 -5.08 17.96 -11.86
CA ILE A 7 -4.44 17.55 -10.59
C ILE A 7 -5.36 17.88 -9.41
N VAL A 8 -5.81 19.13 -9.31
CA VAL A 8 -6.71 19.56 -8.23
C VAL A 8 -7.99 18.73 -8.22
N LYS A 9 -8.58 18.47 -9.39
CA LYS A 9 -9.77 17.62 -9.51
C LYS A 9 -9.51 16.22 -8.94
N ASN A 10 -8.41 15.58 -9.33
CA ASN A 10 -8.06 14.24 -8.88
C ASN A 10 -7.79 14.19 -7.36
N GLU A 11 -7.12 15.22 -6.81
CA GLU A 11 -6.89 15.33 -5.37
C GLU A 11 -8.21 15.45 -4.60
N THR A 12 -9.15 16.26 -5.09
CA THR A 12 -10.49 16.37 -4.50
C THR A 12 -11.25 15.05 -4.56
N GLU A 13 -11.27 14.37 -5.72
CA GLU A 13 -11.94 13.07 -5.86
C GLU A 13 -11.36 12.01 -4.90
N MET A 14 -10.04 11.99 -4.69
CA MET A 14 -9.39 11.09 -3.75
C MET A 14 -9.71 11.43 -2.29
N HIS A 15 -9.71 12.72 -1.94
CA HIS A 15 -10.13 13.21 -0.63
C HIS A 15 -11.56 12.75 -0.30
N ASP A 16 -12.51 13.01 -1.19
CA ASP A 16 -13.93 12.68 -0.99
C ASP A 16 -14.15 11.17 -0.85
N PHE A 17 -13.40 10.37 -1.61
CA PHE A 17 -13.40 8.92 -1.49
C PHE A 17 -12.91 8.44 -0.11
N ILE A 18 -11.79 8.99 0.37
CA ILE A 18 -11.23 8.63 1.69
C ILE A 18 -12.22 9.03 2.80
N GLU A 19 -12.77 10.24 2.72
CA GLU A 19 -13.74 10.76 3.70
C GLU A 19 -15.00 9.89 3.75
N THR A 20 -15.57 9.54 2.60
CA THR A 20 -16.76 8.66 2.52
C THR A 20 -16.47 7.28 3.12
N THR A 21 -15.34 6.67 2.75
CA THR A 21 -14.91 5.36 3.27
C THR A 21 -14.74 5.39 4.80
N PHE A 22 -14.21 6.49 5.33
CA PHE A 22 -14.06 6.71 6.77
C PHE A 22 -15.41 6.77 7.50
N ILE A 23 -16.39 7.49 6.95
CA ILE A 23 -17.73 7.64 7.54
C ILE A 23 -18.41 6.26 7.66
N GLU A 24 -18.22 5.38 6.68
CA GLU A 24 -18.73 4.01 6.73
C GLU A 24 -18.08 3.21 7.87
N TYR A 25 -16.75 3.26 8.02
CA TYR A 25 -16.05 2.54 9.09
C TYR A 25 -16.39 3.04 10.50
N LEU A 26 -16.77 4.31 10.67
CA LEU A 26 -17.20 4.83 11.97
C LEU A 26 -18.47 4.15 12.50
N GLN A 27 -19.33 3.63 11.63
CA GLN A 27 -20.62 3.06 12.05
C GLN A 27 -20.45 1.74 12.83
N ASP A 28 -19.39 0.98 12.53
CA ASP A 28 -19.13 -0.36 13.07
C ASP A 28 -17.78 -0.47 13.82
N LEU A 29 -17.28 0.63 14.38
CA LEU A 29 -15.96 0.63 15.05
C LEU A 29 -15.98 -0.21 16.33
N ASP A 30 -15.28 -1.35 16.32
CA ASP A 30 -15.01 -2.18 17.49
C ASP A 30 -13.62 -1.85 18.07
N GLU A 31 -13.58 -1.22 19.24
CA GLU A 31 -12.34 -0.85 19.92
C GLU A 31 -11.45 -2.06 20.27
N ASN A 32 -12.06 -3.23 20.47
CA ASN A 32 -11.36 -4.45 20.86
C ASN A 32 -10.88 -5.27 19.65
N ASN A 33 -11.28 -4.88 18.44
CA ASN A 33 -10.97 -5.60 17.21
C ASN A 33 -10.76 -4.65 16.03
N GLN A 34 -9.62 -3.94 16.05
CA GLN A 34 -9.21 -3.05 14.96
C GLN A 34 -8.64 -3.88 13.79
N ARG A 35 -9.28 -3.81 12.62
CA ARG A 35 -8.99 -4.64 11.45
C ARG A 35 -8.01 -3.99 10.48
N ASN A 36 -7.91 -2.67 10.52
CA ASN A 36 -7.11 -1.90 9.58
C ASN A 36 -6.54 -0.63 10.23
N PHE A 37 -5.68 0.06 9.48
CA PHE A 37 -5.02 1.29 9.91
C PHE A 37 -6.02 2.39 10.30
N ILE A 38 -7.09 2.56 9.53
CA ILE A 38 -8.12 3.60 9.77
C ILE A 38 -8.77 3.36 11.12
N GLU A 39 -9.29 2.15 11.37
CA GLU A 39 -9.92 1.79 12.65
C GLU A 39 -8.95 2.01 13.84
N SER A 40 -7.68 1.64 13.67
CA SER A 40 -6.65 1.86 14.70
C SER A 40 -6.42 3.34 15.01
N PHE A 41 -6.39 4.17 13.96
CA PHE A 41 -6.29 5.62 14.11
C PHE A 41 -7.51 6.21 14.82
N LEU A 42 -8.71 5.75 14.49
CA LEU A 42 -9.97 6.23 15.09
C LEU A 42 -10.10 5.85 16.56
N VAL A 43 -9.71 4.64 16.94
CA VAL A 43 -9.64 4.25 18.37
C VAL A 43 -8.66 5.16 19.11
N ARG A 44 -7.50 5.45 18.52
CA ARG A 44 -6.53 6.36 19.13
C ARG A 44 -7.05 7.80 19.24
N GLN A 45 -7.69 8.33 18.20
CA GLN A 45 -8.39 9.61 18.23
C GLN A 45 -9.41 9.67 19.38
N LYS A 46 -10.25 8.64 19.52
CA LYS A 46 -11.24 8.57 20.60
C LYS A 46 -10.59 8.61 21.99
N GLN A 47 -9.50 7.89 22.18
CA GLN A 47 -8.74 7.89 23.43
C GLN A 47 -8.12 9.25 23.75
N GLU A 48 -7.60 9.97 22.76
CA GLU A 48 -7.03 11.32 22.96
C GLU A 48 -8.11 12.35 23.28
N ASN A 49 -9.26 12.26 22.61
CA ASN A 49 -10.42 13.10 22.90
C ASN A 49 -10.94 12.88 24.33
N MET A 50 -11.03 11.63 24.80
CA MET A 50 -11.42 11.32 26.19
C MET A 50 -10.46 11.89 27.23
N LYS A 51 -9.16 11.96 26.89
CA LYS A 51 -8.11 12.49 27.76
C LYS A 51 -7.93 14.01 27.66
N MET A 52 -8.76 14.69 26.85
CA MET A 52 -8.67 16.13 26.58
C MET A 52 -7.25 16.55 26.14
N VAL A 53 -6.59 15.73 25.32
CA VAL A 53 -5.27 16.07 24.79
C VAL A 53 -5.44 17.20 23.78
N HIS A 54 -4.90 18.38 24.09
CA HIS A 54 -4.90 19.52 23.17
C HIS A 54 -3.68 19.46 22.25
N GLY A 55 -3.88 19.74 20.96
CA GLY A 55 -2.80 19.72 19.95
C GLY A 55 -2.31 18.32 19.56
N GLY A 56 -3.13 17.29 19.76
CA GLY A 56 -2.83 15.93 19.30
C GLY A 56 -2.90 15.80 17.77
N TYR A 57 -2.23 14.78 17.23
CA TYR A 57 -2.18 14.53 15.78
C TYR A 57 -3.36 13.71 15.26
N PHE A 58 -4.18 13.15 16.15
CA PHE A 58 -5.27 12.23 15.79
C PHE A 58 -6.58 12.97 15.52
N HIS A 59 -6.62 13.77 14.46
CA HIS A 59 -7.83 14.43 13.93
C HIS A 59 -8.12 14.01 12.48
N ASN A 60 -9.34 14.27 12.01
CA ASN A 60 -9.82 13.77 10.71
C ASN A 60 -8.97 14.24 9.53
N GLU A 61 -8.54 15.49 9.53
CA GLU A 61 -7.72 16.04 8.44
C GLU A 61 -6.36 15.31 8.34
N ASN A 62 -5.73 14.99 9.48
CA ASN A 62 -4.50 14.21 9.49
C ASN A 62 -4.72 12.76 9.09
N LEU A 63 -5.86 12.16 9.44
CA LEU A 63 -6.21 10.82 8.97
C LEU A 63 -6.34 10.81 7.44
N ILE A 64 -7.06 11.79 6.87
CA ILE A 64 -7.21 11.89 5.42
C ILE A 64 -5.85 12.13 4.76
N GLY A 65 -5.04 13.03 5.32
CA GLY A 65 -3.68 13.30 4.85
C GLY A 65 -2.79 12.06 4.85
N VAL A 66 -2.72 11.31 5.96
CA VAL A 66 -1.83 10.14 6.05
C VAL A 66 -2.32 8.97 5.18
N VAL A 67 -3.63 8.80 5.01
CA VAL A 67 -4.18 7.78 4.10
C VAL A 67 -3.87 8.14 2.65
N ASN A 68 -4.04 9.42 2.28
CA ASN A 68 -3.66 9.92 0.98
C ASN A 68 -2.15 9.71 0.71
N ASP A 69 -1.29 10.10 1.65
CA ASP A 69 0.16 9.91 1.56
C ASP A 69 0.51 8.43 1.37
N LEU A 70 -0.13 7.53 2.12
CA LEU A 70 0.12 6.09 2.00
C LEU A 70 -0.25 5.54 0.62
N PHE A 71 -1.43 5.91 0.10
CA PHE A 71 -1.86 5.47 -1.23
C PHE A 71 -1.01 6.08 -2.34
N GLY A 72 -0.74 7.39 -2.28
CA GLY A 72 0.08 8.09 -3.27
C GLY A 72 1.51 7.55 -3.31
N ALA A 73 2.17 7.47 -2.16
CA ALA A 73 3.54 6.98 -2.08
C ALA A 73 3.66 5.49 -2.47
N GLY A 74 2.71 4.65 -2.04
CA GLY A 74 2.77 3.20 -2.26
C GLY A 74 2.37 2.76 -3.66
N THR A 75 1.36 3.40 -4.27
CA THR A 75 0.78 2.92 -5.53
C THR A 75 1.68 3.21 -6.72
N ASP A 76 2.12 4.46 -6.87
CA ASP A 76 2.88 4.88 -8.04
C ASP A 76 4.28 4.28 -8.06
N THR A 77 4.96 4.24 -6.90
CA THR A 77 6.32 3.70 -6.81
C THR A 77 6.33 2.19 -7.07
N MET A 78 5.52 1.41 -6.34
CA MET A 78 5.44 -0.04 -6.52
C MET A 78 4.90 -0.42 -7.91
N GLY A 79 3.90 0.30 -8.40
CA GLY A 79 3.35 0.10 -9.75
C GLY A 79 4.41 0.31 -10.83
N ASN A 80 5.25 1.33 -10.70
CA ASN A 80 6.35 1.57 -11.64
C ASN A 80 7.45 0.52 -11.52
N THR A 81 7.86 0.12 -10.31
CA THR A 81 8.85 -0.94 -10.12
C THR A 81 8.39 -2.26 -10.75
N LEU A 82 7.12 -2.66 -10.56
CA LEU A 82 6.57 -3.87 -11.17
C LEU A 82 6.52 -3.78 -12.70
N ARG A 83 6.14 -2.63 -13.26
CA ARG A 83 6.16 -2.39 -14.72
C ARG A 83 7.57 -2.58 -15.28
N TRP A 84 8.58 -2.02 -14.62
CA TRP A 84 9.98 -2.19 -15.01
C TRP A 84 10.46 -3.62 -14.87
N ALA A 85 10.12 -4.30 -13.76
CA ALA A 85 10.49 -5.70 -13.56
C ALA A 85 9.93 -6.61 -14.67
N ILE A 86 8.66 -6.42 -15.05
CA ILE A 86 8.04 -7.17 -16.17
C ILE A 86 8.72 -6.81 -17.49
N LEU A 87 8.95 -5.52 -17.76
CA LEU A 87 9.62 -5.07 -18.98
C LEU A 87 11.03 -5.65 -19.11
N LEU A 88 11.79 -5.69 -18.03
CA LEU A 88 13.13 -6.28 -17.98
C LEU A 88 13.07 -7.80 -18.21
N MET A 89 12.12 -8.51 -17.60
CA MET A 89 11.92 -9.95 -17.87
C MET A 89 11.57 -10.23 -19.34
N MET A 90 10.74 -9.39 -19.97
CA MET A 90 10.44 -9.49 -21.40
C MET A 90 11.65 -9.23 -22.29
N LYS A 91 12.52 -8.29 -21.89
CA LYS A 91 13.74 -7.94 -22.62
C LYS A 91 14.84 -9.01 -22.47
N TYR A 92 14.89 -9.67 -21.32
CA TYR A 92 15.89 -10.67 -20.94
C TYR A 92 15.20 -12.01 -20.63
N PRO A 93 14.67 -12.72 -21.65
CA PRO A 93 13.88 -13.95 -21.46
C PRO A 93 14.66 -15.08 -20.76
N GLU A 94 15.99 -15.06 -20.83
CA GLU A 94 16.87 -15.97 -20.07
C GLU A 94 16.81 -15.73 -18.56
N ILE A 95 16.64 -14.47 -18.13
CA ILE A 95 16.45 -14.13 -16.71
C ILE A 95 15.06 -14.59 -16.27
N GLN A 96 14.03 -14.29 -17.07
CA GLN A 96 12.66 -14.76 -16.80
C GLN A 96 12.60 -16.29 -16.66
N SER A 97 13.27 -17.02 -17.56
CA SER A 97 13.31 -18.49 -17.53
C SER A 97 13.96 -19.02 -16.25
N LYS A 98 15.04 -18.39 -15.77
CA LYS A 98 15.71 -18.77 -14.51
C LYS A 98 14.85 -18.48 -13.28
N VAL A 99 14.16 -17.34 -13.25
CA VAL A 99 13.20 -17.01 -12.18
C VAL A 99 12.07 -18.04 -12.14
N GLN A 100 11.46 -18.35 -13.27
CA GLN A 100 10.40 -19.35 -13.36
C GLN A 100 10.87 -20.75 -12.94
N ALA A 101 12.08 -21.15 -13.34
CA ALA A 101 12.67 -22.42 -12.93
C ALA A 101 12.92 -22.49 -11.42
N GLU A 102 13.37 -21.40 -10.80
CA GLU A 102 13.57 -21.34 -9.34
C GLU A 102 12.22 -21.36 -8.60
N ILE A 103 11.21 -20.62 -9.06
CA ILE A 103 9.83 -20.69 -8.51
C ILE A 103 9.30 -22.13 -8.58
N ALA A 104 9.41 -22.78 -9.74
CA ALA A 104 8.93 -24.14 -9.92
C ALA A 104 9.63 -25.14 -9.00
N ARG A 105 10.94 -24.93 -8.74
CA ARG A 105 11.74 -25.81 -7.87
C ARG A 105 11.41 -25.62 -6.39
N GLU A 106 11.30 -24.37 -5.92
CA GLU A 106 11.19 -24.06 -4.48
C GLU A 106 9.75 -23.94 -3.97
N ILE A 107 8.83 -23.50 -4.83
CA ILE A 107 7.41 -23.29 -4.51
C ILE A 107 6.55 -24.34 -5.22
N GLY A 108 6.76 -24.57 -6.51
CA GLY A 108 5.88 -25.41 -7.32
C GLY A 108 4.49 -24.78 -7.46
N ASP A 109 3.43 -25.57 -7.26
CA ASP A 109 2.03 -25.16 -7.51
C ASP A 109 1.33 -24.52 -6.29
N ILE A 110 2.02 -24.35 -5.15
CA ILE A 110 1.41 -23.75 -3.96
C ILE A 110 1.47 -22.22 -4.00
N GLN A 111 0.62 -21.56 -3.20
CA GLN A 111 0.61 -20.11 -3.06
C GLN A 111 1.97 -19.58 -2.54
N PRO A 112 2.62 -18.64 -3.24
CA PRO A 112 3.83 -17.98 -2.74
C PRO A 112 3.61 -17.26 -1.41
N ARG A 113 4.61 -17.36 -0.53
CA ARG A 113 4.66 -16.73 0.80
C ARG A 113 6.01 -16.07 1.00
N THR A 114 6.08 -15.13 1.94
CA THR A 114 7.30 -14.32 2.19
C THR A 114 8.48 -15.15 2.69
N ASP A 115 8.22 -16.26 3.38
CA ASP A 115 9.23 -17.22 3.85
C ASP A 115 9.89 -18.02 2.71
N HIS A 116 9.23 -18.16 1.55
CA HIS A 116 9.86 -18.78 0.37
C HIS A 116 11.01 -17.95 -0.19
N ARG A 117 11.04 -16.63 0.05
CA ARG A 117 12.08 -15.71 -0.44
C ARG A 117 13.48 -16.17 -0.06
N ALA A 118 13.65 -16.70 1.16
CA ALA A 118 14.95 -17.19 1.65
C ALA A 118 15.50 -18.39 0.86
N LYS A 119 14.64 -19.13 0.16
CA LYS A 119 15.01 -20.29 -0.68
C LYS A 119 15.22 -19.91 -2.15
N MET A 120 14.96 -18.65 -2.52
CA MET A 120 14.96 -18.18 -3.90
C MET A 120 15.99 -17.07 -4.12
N PRO A 121 17.29 -17.34 -3.92
CA PRO A 121 18.33 -16.32 -3.99
C PRO A 121 18.44 -15.66 -5.37
N TYR A 122 18.14 -16.38 -6.47
CA TYR A 122 18.21 -15.78 -7.81
C TYR A 122 17.06 -14.80 -8.04
N THR A 123 15.83 -15.19 -7.70
CA THR A 123 14.64 -14.34 -7.79
C THR A 123 14.77 -13.14 -6.86
N ASP A 124 15.30 -13.35 -5.66
CA ASP A 124 15.57 -12.26 -4.73
C ASP A 124 16.59 -11.27 -5.31
N ALA A 125 17.68 -11.75 -5.92
CA ALA A 125 18.65 -10.89 -6.61
C ALA A 125 18.03 -10.12 -7.78
N VAL A 126 17.17 -10.76 -8.59
CA VAL A 126 16.46 -10.08 -9.69
C VAL A 126 15.53 -8.99 -9.18
N ILE A 127 14.79 -9.22 -8.09
CA ILE A 127 13.94 -8.19 -7.46
C ILE A 127 14.80 -7.01 -7.01
N HIS A 128 15.95 -7.26 -6.38
CA HIS A 128 16.86 -6.19 -5.96
C HIS A 128 17.46 -5.43 -7.15
N GLU A 129 17.83 -6.08 -8.25
CA GLU A 129 18.37 -5.39 -9.42
C GLU A 129 17.33 -4.50 -10.13
N CYS A 130 16.04 -4.76 -9.92
CA CYS A 130 14.96 -3.94 -10.48
C CYS A 130 14.72 -2.62 -9.71
N GLN A 131 15.30 -2.44 -8.51
CA GLN A 131 15.05 -1.29 -7.64
C GLN A 131 16.31 -0.67 -7.04
#